data_AF-A0A0Q2RF97-F1
#
_entry.id   AF-A0A0Q2RF97-F1
#
_cell.length_a   1.000
_cell.length_b   1.000
_cell.length_c   1.000
_cell.angle_alpha   90.00
_cell.angle_beta   90.00
_cell.angle_gamma   90.00
#
_symmetry.space_group_name_H-M   'P 1'
#
loop_
_entity.id
_entity.type
_entity.pdbx_description
1 polymer ?
#
loop_
_entity_poly.entity_id
_entity_poly.type
_entity_poly.pdbx_seq_one_letter_code
_entity_poly.pdbx_strand_id
1 'polypeptide(L)'
;MKYRRGAGAERELIKMLEKAGFAVVRSAGSKKVDIIAGNGKIHLCIEVKSTREERLYFSNEDYEKLVSFAERFGAKPVIAVKFINNGWRFFLPESLKKSGKNYKVSLQTKNYLTFDEVIGRQRSLEGVVKGEV
;
A
#
# COMPACT_ATOMS: atom_id res chain seq x y z
N MET A 1 -21.08 -0.67 -9.76
CA MET A 1 -20.69 0.47 -8.89
C MET A 1 -19.38 0.29 -8.10
N LYS A 2 -18.97 -0.94 -7.71
CA LYS A 2 -17.74 -1.20 -6.93
C LYS A 2 -16.44 -0.90 -7.72
N TYR A 3 -16.40 -1.24 -9.00
CA TYR A 3 -15.24 -1.05 -9.89
C TYR A 3 -14.88 0.44 -10.16
N ARG A 4 -15.88 1.32 -10.30
CA ARG A 4 -15.65 2.77 -10.53
C ARG A 4 -14.94 3.45 -9.35
N ARG A 5 -15.20 3.03 -8.11
CA ARG A 5 -14.62 3.64 -6.89
C ARG A 5 -13.16 3.20 -6.69
N GLY A 6 -12.88 1.91 -6.84
CA GLY A 6 -11.51 1.38 -6.83
C GLY A 6 -10.64 2.08 -7.88
N ALA A 7 -11.17 2.20 -9.11
CA ALA A 7 -10.46 2.85 -10.20
C ALA A 7 -10.24 4.37 -9.99
N GLY A 8 -11.00 5.02 -9.10
CA GLY A 8 -10.76 6.42 -8.71
C GLY A 8 -9.58 6.55 -7.75
N ALA A 9 -9.54 5.71 -6.71
CA ALA A 9 -8.47 5.68 -5.73
C ALA A 9 -7.12 5.28 -6.37
N GLU A 10 -7.11 4.27 -7.26
CA GLU A 10 -5.91 3.90 -8.02
C GLU A 10 -5.35 5.08 -8.81
N ARG A 11 -6.19 5.76 -9.61
CA ARG A 11 -5.75 6.90 -10.43
C ARG A 11 -5.20 8.05 -9.60
N GLU A 12 -5.78 8.29 -8.43
CA GLU A 12 -5.29 9.31 -7.52
C GLU A 12 -3.92 8.94 -6.96
N LEU A 13 -3.74 7.69 -6.51
CA LEU A 13 -2.45 7.23 -5.99
C LEU A 13 -1.36 7.24 -7.07
N ILE A 14 -1.70 6.84 -8.31
CA ILE A 14 -0.80 6.93 -9.47
C ILE A 14 -0.33 8.38 -9.65
N LYS A 15 -1.25 9.35 -9.68
CA LYS A 15 -0.90 10.77 -9.81
C LYS A 15 -0.04 11.28 -8.65
N MET A 16 -0.31 10.82 -7.42
CA MET A 16 0.51 11.19 -6.25
C MET A 16 1.95 10.66 -6.39
N LEU A 17 2.11 9.41 -6.81
CA LEU A 17 3.42 8.78 -7.05
C LEU A 17 4.17 9.44 -8.20
N GLU A 18 3.51 9.70 -9.33
CA GLU A 18 4.10 10.40 -10.49
C GLU A 18 4.58 11.80 -10.10
N LYS A 19 3.76 12.57 -9.37
CA LYS A 19 4.16 13.88 -8.81
C LYS A 19 5.34 13.78 -7.84
N ALA A 20 5.55 12.62 -7.22
CA ALA A 20 6.68 12.36 -6.35
C ALA A 20 7.92 11.84 -7.09
N GLY A 21 7.89 11.76 -8.43
CA GLY A 21 9.01 11.35 -9.27
C GLY A 21 9.12 9.84 -9.50
N PHE A 22 8.06 9.07 -9.23
CA PHE A 22 8.01 7.66 -9.55
C PHE A 22 7.52 7.45 -10.99
N ALA A 23 8.15 6.54 -11.72
CA ALA A 23 7.54 5.88 -12.86
C ALA A 23 6.53 4.84 -12.34
N VAL A 24 5.33 4.80 -12.92
CA VAL A 24 4.23 3.98 -12.41
C VAL A 24 3.62 3.13 -13.53
N VAL A 25 3.41 1.85 -13.24
CA VAL A 25 2.70 0.91 -14.12
C VAL A 25 1.52 0.33 -13.37
N ARG A 26 0.35 0.32 -14.01
CA ARG A 26 -0.83 -0.37 -13.49
C ARG A 26 -0.92 -1.76 -14.10
N SER A 27 -1.07 -2.79 -13.26
CA SER A 27 -1.17 -4.17 -13.74
C SER A 27 -2.46 -4.37 -14.53
N ALA A 28 -2.36 -4.98 -15.70
CA ALA A 28 -3.54 -5.37 -16.46
C ALA A 28 -4.33 -6.46 -15.70
N GLY A 29 -5.59 -6.16 -15.40
CA GLY A 29 -6.51 -7.09 -14.73
C GLY A 29 -6.18 -7.41 -13.27
N SER A 30 -5.22 -6.71 -12.63
CA SER A 30 -4.89 -6.84 -11.20
C SER A 30 -4.74 -8.28 -10.68
N LYS A 31 -4.14 -9.17 -11.48
CA LYS A 31 -4.05 -10.60 -11.10
C LYS A 31 -3.11 -10.87 -9.92
N LYS A 32 -2.13 -10.01 -9.67
CA LYS A 32 -1.11 -10.20 -8.61
C LYS A 32 -0.90 -8.97 -7.73
N VAL A 33 -0.80 -7.80 -8.35
CA VAL A 33 -0.70 -6.49 -7.70
C VAL A 33 -1.46 -5.47 -8.53
N ASP A 34 -1.87 -4.35 -7.94
CA ASP A 34 -2.58 -3.29 -8.67
C ASP A 34 -1.59 -2.33 -9.36
N ILE A 35 -0.58 -1.87 -8.63
CA ILE A 35 0.38 -0.86 -9.07
C ILE A 35 1.81 -1.32 -8.79
N ILE A 36 2.70 -1.07 -9.75
CA ILE A 36 4.15 -1.12 -9.57
C ILE A 36 4.68 0.30 -9.76
N ALA A 37 5.53 0.76 -8.84
CA ALA A 37 6.12 2.09 -8.93
C ALA A 37 7.61 2.05 -8.60
N GLY A 38 8.42 2.83 -9.31
CA GLY A 38 9.86 2.93 -9.05
C GLY A 38 10.42 4.31 -9.38
N ASN A 39 11.40 4.77 -8.60
CA ASN A 39 12.11 6.03 -8.86
C ASN A 39 13.64 5.84 -8.97
N GLY A 40 14.09 4.62 -9.25
CA GLY A 40 15.50 4.23 -9.33
C GLY A 40 16.15 3.90 -7.97
N LYS A 41 15.54 4.30 -6.85
CA LYS A 41 16.02 3.95 -5.50
C LYS A 41 15.00 3.11 -4.72
N ILE A 42 13.75 3.54 -4.75
CA ILE A 42 12.63 2.87 -4.09
C ILE A 42 11.78 2.20 -5.17
N HIS A 43 11.48 0.93 -4.96
CA HIS A 43 10.60 0.13 -5.80
C HIS A 43 9.45 -0.39 -4.93
N LEU A 44 8.21 -0.19 -5.38
CA LEU A 44 6.99 -0.51 -4.64
C LEU A 44 6.11 -1.45 -5.47
N CYS A 45 5.61 -2.48 -4.83
CA CYS A 45 4.47 -3.27 -5.31
C CYS A 45 3.28 -2.95 -4.40
N ILE A 46 2.19 -2.45 -4.98
CA ILE A 46 1.11 -1.86 -4.21
C ILE A 46 -0.21 -2.55 -4.54
N GLU A 47 -0.91 -2.96 -3.50
CA GLU A 47 -2.32 -3.35 -3.54
C GLU A 47 -3.18 -2.18 -3.04
N VAL A 48 -4.19 -1.79 -3.79
CA VAL A 48 -5.01 -0.60 -3.53
C VAL A 48 -6.40 -0.99 -3.07
N LYS A 49 -6.82 -0.46 -1.92
CA LYS A 49 -8.20 -0.57 -1.44
C LYS A 49 -8.77 0.81 -1.12
N SER A 50 -10.09 0.93 -1.20
CA SER A 50 -10.79 2.11 -0.70
C SER A 50 -12.06 1.72 0.03
N THR A 51 -12.41 2.47 1.06
CA THR A 51 -13.61 2.23 1.89
C THR A 51 -14.19 3.53 2.41
N ARG A 52 -15.52 3.58 2.61
CA ARG A 52 -16.18 4.65 3.39
C ARG A 52 -16.35 4.27 4.86
N GLU A 53 -16.17 2.99 5.16
CA GLU A 53 -16.23 2.45 6.52
C GLU A 53 -14.95 2.78 7.27
N GLU A 54 -15.01 2.73 8.60
CA GLU A 54 -13.83 2.95 9.44
C GLU A 54 -12.85 1.78 9.45
N ARG A 55 -13.24 0.63 8.87
CA ARG A 55 -12.45 -0.61 8.85
C ARG A 55 -12.51 -1.31 7.50
N LEU A 56 -11.46 -2.05 7.18
CA LEU A 56 -11.38 -2.89 5.99
C LEU A 56 -10.73 -4.23 6.35
N TYR A 57 -11.25 -5.29 5.73
CA TYR A 57 -10.67 -6.62 5.79
C TYR A 57 -9.93 -6.93 4.51
N PHE A 58 -8.80 -7.62 4.65
CA PHE A 58 -7.95 -8.04 3.56
C PHE A 58 -7.77 -9.55 3.65
N SER A 59 -7.94 -10.24 2.52
CA SER A 59 -7.90 -11.71 2.50
C SER A 59 -6.47 -12.20 2.69
N ASN A 60 -6.30 -13.42 3.23
CA ASN A 60 -4.97 -14.04 3.23
C ASN A 60 -4.45 -14.28 1.82
N GLU A 61 -5.33 -14.53 0.86
CA GLU A 61 -4.95 -14.74 -0.53
C GLU A 61 -4.34 -13.48 -1.16
N ASP A 62 -4.95 -12.31 -0.98
CA ASP A 62 -4.41 -11.05 -1.49
C ASP A 62 -3.07 -10.70 -0.81
N TYR A 63 -2.91 -11.07 0.46
CA TYR A 63 -1.66 -10.93 1.21
C TYR A 63 -0.54 -11.75 0.60
N GLU A 64 -0.75 -13.06 0.45
CA GLU A 64 0.26 -13.95 -0.10
C GLU A 64 0.60 -13.59 -1.55
N LYS A 65 -0.39 -13.18 -2.36
CA LYS A 65 -0.16 -12.72 -3.73
C LYS A 65 0.74 -11.48 -3.78
N LEU A 66 0.45 -10.47 -2.96
CA LEU A 66 1.24 -9.24 -2.89
C LEU A 66 2.67 -9.53 -2.44
N VAL A 67 2.82 -10.25 -1.32
CA VAL A 67 4.14 -10.55 -0.73
C VAL A 67 4.98 -11.38 -1.68
N SER A 68 4.46 -12.50 -2.17
CA SER A 68 5.19 -13.39 -3.07
C SER A 68 5.56 -12.74 -4.41
N PHE A 69 4.72 -11.84 -4.93
CA PHE A 69 5.05 -11.07 -6.12
C PHE A 69 6.17 -10.06 -5.84
N ALA A 70 6.03 -9.29 -4.76
CA ALA A 70 6.98 -8.23 -4.40
C ALA A 70 8.37 -8.80 -4.09
N GLU A 71 8.45 -9.91 -3.38
CA GLU A 71 9.71 -10.63 -3.11
C GLU A 71 10.42 -11.06 -4.40
N ARG A 72 9.67 -11.69 -5.33
CA ARG A 72 10.24 -12.12 -6.62
C ARG A 72 10.62 -10.96 -7.52
N PHE A 73 9.88 -9.85 -7.44
CA PHE A 73 10.14 -8.65 -8.24
C PHE A 73 11.30 -7.81 -7.68
N GLY A 74 11.63 -7.96 -6.39
CA GLY A 74 12.64 -7.13 -5.71
C GLY A 74 12.12 -5.75 -5.33
N ALA A 75 10.84 -5.65 -4.93
CA ALA A 75 10.20 -4.41 -4.52
C ALA A 75 9.55 -4.54 -3.15
N LYS A 76 9.32 -3.40 -2.48
CA LYS A 76 8.65 -3.35 -1.19
C LYS A 76 7.14 -3.57 -1.36
N PRO A 77 6.53 -4.56 -0.69
CA PRO A 77 5.09 -4.72 -0.71
C PRO A 77 4.41 -3.66 0.16
N VAL A 78 3.35 -3.05 -0.36
CA VAL A 78 2.58 -2.00 0.33
C VAL A 78 1.10 -2.22 0.10
N ILE A 79 0.31 -2.13 1.18
CA ILE A 79 -1.15 -2.09 1.11
C ILE A 79 -1.57 -0.64 1.30
N ALA A 80 -2.11 -0.03 0.25
CA ALA A 80 -2.57 1.35 0.24
C ALA A 80 -4.09 1.40 0.43
N VAL A 81 -4.55 1.98 1.54
CA VAL A 81 -5.97 2.10 1.85
C VAL A 81 -6.38 3.56 1.87
N LYS A 82 -7.29 3.93 0.97
CA LYS A 82 -7.99 5.20 1.04
C LYS A 82 -9.24 5.06 1.91
N PHE A 83 -9.20 5.59 3.12
CA PHE A 83 -10.39 5.80 3.91
C PHE A 83 -11.05 7.09 3.42
N ILE A 84 -12.18 6.97 2.74
CA ILE A 84 -12.87 8.10 2.13
C ILE A 84 -13.20 9.12 3.24
N ASN A 85 -12.93 10.40 2.95
CA ASN A 85 -12.99 11.54 3.87
C ASN A 85 -11.93 11.57 5.00
N ASN A 86 -11.08 10.53 5.12
CA ASN A 86 -10.06 10.42 6.17
C ASN A 86 -8.63 10.29 5.62
N GLY A 87 -8.48 10.28 4.29
CA GLY A 87 -7.19 10.26 3.62
C GLY A 87 -6.59 8.88 3.40
N TRP A 88 -5.32 8.88 2.99
CA TRP A 88 -4.55 7.68 2.68
C TRP A 88 -3.82 7.16 3.91
N ARG A 89 -3.81 5.85 4.06
CA ARG A 89 -2.96 5.13 5.01
C ARG A 89 -2.30 3.96 4.30
N PHE A 90 -1.03 3.75 4.60
CA PHE A 90 -0.23 2.71 3.98
C PHE A 90 0.22 1.72 5.04
N PHE A 91 0.26 0.45 4.69
CA PHE A 91 0.63 -0.61 5.61
C PHE A 91 1.64 -1.52 4.95
N LEU A 92 2.60 -1.98 5.75
CA LEU A 92 3.48 -3.05 5.35
C LEU A 92 2.80 -4.37 5.74
N PRO A 93 2.83 -5.41 4.89
CA PRO A 93 2.20 -6.68 5.21
C PRO A 93 2.61 -7.23 6.58
N GLU A 94 3.88 -7.12 6.96
CA GLU A 94 4.41 -7.55 8.25
C GLU A 94 3.85 -6.79 9.46
N SER A 95 3.29 -5.59 9.25
CA SER A 95 2.69 -4.78 10.34
C SER A 95 1.22 -5.11 10.56
N LEU A 96 0.61 -5.95 9.72
CA LEU A 96 -0.80 -6.31 9.83
C LEU A 96 -1.04 -7.40 10.88
N LYS A 97 -2.08 -7.20 11.69
CA LYS A 97 -2.56 -8.21 12.65
C LYS A 97 -3.60 -9.12 11.98
N LYS A 98 -3.41 -10.44 12.11
CA LYS A 98 -4.43 -11.42 11.72
C LYS A 98 -5.68 -11.29 12.61
N SER A 99 -6.84 -11.46 12.00
CA SER A 99 -8.16 -11.49 12.60
C SER A 99 -8.89 -12.71 12.04
N GLY A 100 -8.63 -13.88 12.63
CA GLY A 100 -9.07 -15.16 12.07
C GLY A 100 -8.31 -15.50 10.78
N LYS A 101 -9.04 -15.77 9.69
CA LYS A 101 -8.46 -16.11 8.37
C LYS A 101 -8.00 -14.90 7.54
N ASN A 102 -8.34 -13.68 7.98
CA ASN A 102 -8.11 -12.45 7.24
C ASN A 102 -7.27 -11.47 8.06
N TYR A 103 -6.82 -10.40 7.42
CA TYR A 103 -6.19 -9.25 8.08
C TYR A 103 -7.20 -8.11 8.22
N LYS A 104 -7.04 -7.28 9.26
CA LYS A 104 -7.93 -6.15 9.53
C LYS A 104 -7.12 -4.88 9.74
N VAL A 105 -7.54 -3.80 9.07
CA VAL A 105 -7.07 -2.43 9.31
C VAL A 105 -8.23 -1.51 9.59
N SER A 106 -8.00 -0.45 10.35
CA SER A 106 -9.01 0.56 10.68
C SER A 106 -8.40 1.94 10.85
N LEU A 107 -9.28 2.96 10.96
CA LEU A 107 -8.90 4.33 11.31
C LEU A 107 -8.20 4.46 12.67
N GLN A 108 -8.33 3.46 13.54
CA GLN A 108 -7.67 3.41 14.84
C GLN A 108 -6.34 2.64 14.81
N THR A 109 -6.01 1.98 13.68
CA THR A 109 -4.73 1.29 13.51
C THR A 109 -3.62 2.33 13.48
N LYS A 110 -2.69 2.27 14.44
CA LYS A 110 -1.66 3.30 14.66
C LYS A 110 -0.38 3.10 13.85
N ASN A 111 -0.02 1.86 13.55
CA ASN A 111 1.21 1.49 12.84
C ASN A 111 1.07 1.59 11.31
N TYR A 112 0.40 2.64 10.85
CA TYR A 112 0.33 2.96 9.43
C TYR A 112 1.46 3.92 9.06
N LEU A 113 1.85 3.88 7.80
CA LEU A 113 2.76 4.85 7.19
C LEU A 113 1.95 5.92 6.46
N THR A 114 2.46 7.14 6.48
CA THR A 114 2.05 8.24 5.62
C THR A 114 2.60 8.05 4.21
N PHE A 115 2.11 8.85 3.25
CA PHE A 115 2.62 8.81 1.88
C PHE A 115 4.12 9.14 1.83
N ASP A 116 4.55 10.19 2.54
CA ASP A 116 5.95 10.65 2.55
C ASP A 116 6.92 9.61 3.16
N GLU A 117 6.47 8.81 4.13
CA GLU A 117 7.24 7.70 4.67
C GLU A 117 7.37 6.54 3.67
N VAL A 118 6.31 6.22 2.92
CA VAL A 118 6.34 5.17 1.89
C VAL A 118 7.30 5.52 0.76
N ILE A 119 7.34 6.79 0.35
CA ILE A 119 8.23 7.27 -0.70
C ILE A 119 9.61 7.70 -0.19
N GLY A 120 9.90 7.51 1.10
CA GLY A 120 11.21 7.76 1.71
C GLY A 120 11.61 9.24 1.84
N ARG A 121 10.65 10.17 1.76
CA ARG A 121 10.90 11.60 2.06
C ARG A 121 11.04 11.88 3.54
N GLN A 122 10.34 11.10 4.36
CA GLN A 122 10.43 11.14 5.81
C GLN A 122 10.74 9.75 6.34
N ARG A 123 11.52 9.65 7.43
CA ARG A 123 11.73 8.39 8.14
C ARG A 123 10.95 8.44 9.44
N SER A 124 10.26 7.35 9.78
CA SER A 124 9.76 7.17 11.14
C SER A 124 10.94 7.02 12.10
N LEU A 125 10.75 7.34 13.39
CA LEU A 125 11.77 7.13 14.42
C LEU A 125 12.29 5.67 14.42
N GLU A 126 11.40 4.71 14.25
CA GLU A 126 11.74 3.28 14.12
C GLU A 126 12.62 3.00 12.88
N GLY A 127 12.38 3.70 11.77
CA GLY A 127 13.17 3.59 10.55
C GLY A 127 14.55 4.26 10.65
N VAL A 128 14.72 5.26 11.53
CA VAL A 128 16.03 5.84 11.84
C VAL A 128 16.85 4.84 12.65
N VAL A 129 16.27 4.29 13.73
CA VAL A 129 16.96 3.34 14.63
C VAL A 129 17.39 2.06 13.92
N LYS A 130 16.59 1.55 12.97
CA LYS A 130 16.95 0.35 12.19
C LYS A 130 18.00 0.59 11.10
N GLY A 131 18.28 1.84 10.74
CA GLY A 131 19.24 2.21 9.69
C GLY A 131 20.64 2.59 10.20
N GLU A 132 20.85 2.53 11.52
CA GLU A 132 22.14 2.83 12.19
C GLU A 132 22.96 1.57 12.51
N VAL A 133 22.64 0.42 11.89
CA VAL A 133 23.34 -0.87 12.08
C VAL A 133 24.06 -1.29 10.81
#